data_AF-A0A3E0C0Q3-F1
#
_entry.id   AF-A0A3E0C0Q3-F1
#
_cell.length_a   1.000
_cell.length_b   1.000
_cell.length_c   1.000
_cell.angle_alpha   90.00
_cell.angle_beta   90.00
_cell.angle_gamma   90.00
#
_symmetry.space_group_name_H-M   'P 1'
#
loop_
_entity.id
_entity.type
_entity.pdbx_description
1 polymer ?
#
loop_
_entity_poly.entity_id
_entity_poly.type
_entity_poly.pdbx_seq_one_letter_code
_entity_poly.pdbx_strand_id
1 'polypeptide(L)'
;MDIFYYWKDFVSDVSEGRIGTLGADTHKLAELQERLPRKVWTFITPKGMKGKLKLIGSMWITDERPANFVPKWPHNLFYDAASPRSVLFTNSGSPEKIGAVSSYLNNRFNQAFRCNFQGEKGFHAMEADVVRGFEKLVRDYETVQFMDGIKQPPLR
;
A
#
# COMPACT_ATOMS: atom_id res chain seq x y z
N MET A 1 3.09 2.46 14.39
CA MET A 1 3.11 3.16 13.08
C MET A 1 2.57 2.22 12.02
N ASP A 2 2.26 2.69 10.81
CA ASP A 2 1.97 1.83 9.63
C ASP A 2 2.86 2.25 8.46
N ILE A 3 3.00 1.42 7.43
CA ILE A 3 3.83 1.72 6.25
C ILE A 3 2.96 2.26 5.12
N PHE A 4 3.36 3.37 4.51
CA PHE A 4 2.90 3.78 3.19
C PHE A 4 3.69 3.00 2.13
N TYR A 5 3.03 2.43 1.13
CA TYR A 5 3.67 1.75 -0.01
C TYR A 5 3.03 2.15 -1.34
N TYR A 6 3.85 2.65 -2.26
CA TYR A 6 3.49 2.93 -3.65
C TYR A 6 3.72 1.69 -4.51
N TRP A 7 2.63 1.01 -4.88
CA TRP A 7 2.64 -0.26 -5.59
C TRP A 7 2.54 -0.05 -7.10
N LYS A 8 3.65 0.38 -7.71
CA LYS A 8 3.71 0.74 -9.13
C LYS A 8 3.13 -0.33 -10.07
N ASP A 9 3.47 -1.59 -9.83
CA ASP A 9 3.19 -2.72 -10.73
C ASP A 9 2.05 -3.62 -10.21
N PHE A 10 1.10 -3.03 -9.44
CA PHE A 10 -0.02 -3.74 -8.79
C PHE A 10 -0.78 -4.71 -9.70
N VAL A 11 -1.18 -4.26 -10.90
CA VAL A 11 -1.98 -5.09 -11.82
C VAL A 11 -1.20 -6.33 -12.27
N SER A 12 0.06 -6.15 -12.68
CA SER A 12 0.93 -7.27 -13.08
C SER A 12 1.22 -8.19 -11.90
N ASP A 13 1.57 -7.64 -10.72
CA ASP A 13 1.90 -8.43 -9.54
C ASP A 13 0.72 -9.29 -9.07
N VAL A 14 -0.49 -8.74 -9.08
CA VAL A 14 -1.71 -9.51 -8.80
C VAL A 14 -1.92 -10.60 -9.86
N SER A 15 -1.81 -10.27 -11.14
CA SER A 15 -2.04 -11.24 -12.23
C SER A 15 -1.04 -12.41 -12.24
N GLU A 16 0.18 -12.17 -11.74
CA GLU A 16 1.27 -13.13 -11.68
C GLU A 16 1.41 -13.77 -10.29
N GLY A 17 0.46 -13.51 -9.37
CA GLY A 17 0.45 -14.07 -8.03
C GLY A 17 1.59 -13.59 -7.12
N ARG A 18 2.26 -12.49 -7.46
CA ARG A 18 3.34 -11.86 -6.68
C ARG A 18 2.77 -10.96 -5.58
N ILE A 19 2.10 -11.60 -4.62
CA ILE A 19 1.50 -10.94 -3.46
C ILE A 19 2.05 -11.56 -2.17
N GLY A 20 1.88 -10.84 -1.06
CA GLY A 20 2.30 -11.30 0.28
C GLY A 20 3.70 -10.86 0.70
N THR A 21 4.42 -10.11 -0.13
CA THR A 21 5.74 -9.56 0.20
C THR A 21 5.92 -8.15 -0.32
N LEU A 22 6.60 -7.32 0.47
CA LEU A 22 7.22 -6.07 0.05
C LEU A 22 8.73 -6.27 0.14
N GLY A 23 9.45 -6.08 -0.97
CA GLY A 23 10.90 -6.24 -1.00
C GLY A 23 11.60 -4.93 -1.37
N ALA A 24 12.77 -4.69 -0.78
CA ALA A 24 13.59 -3.52 -1.07
C ALA A 24 15.09 -3.87 -1.04
N ASP A 25 15.84 -3.20 -1.90
CA ASP A 25 17.31 -3.33 -1.95
C ASP A 25 18.02 -2.57 -0.83
N THR A 26 17.27 -1.77 -0.07
CA THR A 26 17.84 -0.82 0.88
C THR A 26 17.39 -1.11 2.30
N HIS A 27 18.25 -0.77 3.27
CA HIS A 27 18.03 -1.01 4.69
C HIS A 27 16.78 -0.33 5.25
N LYS A 28 16.27 0.70 4.57
CA LYS A 28 15.10 1.46 5.01
C LYS A 28 13.88 0.57 5.29
N LEU A 29 13.68 -0.51 4.54
CA LEU A 29 12.56 -1.42 4.81
C LEU A 29 12.76 -2.20 6.12
N ALA A 30 13.99 -2.63 6.39
CA ALA A 30 14.34 -3.27 7.67
C ALA A 30 14.17 -2.29 8.84
N GLU A 31 14.63 -1.04 8.70
CA GLU A 31 14.43 0.01 9.71
C GLU A 31 12.95 0.25 10.00
N LEU A 32 12.09 0.25 8.96
CA LEU A 32 10.65 0.37 9.15
C LEU A 32 10.07 -0.84 9.88
N GLN A 33 10.56 -2.04 9.60
CA GLN A 33 10.11 -3.27 10.24
C GLN A 33 10.48 -3.33 11.73
N GLU A 34 11.68 -2.87 12.10
CA GLU A 34 12.14 -2.78 13.50
C GLU A 34 11.22 -1.89 14.36
N ARG A 35 10.52 -0.94 13.74
CA ARG A 35 9.55 -0.07 14.40
C ARG A 35 8.17 -0.71 14.61
N LEU A 36 8.06 -2.02 14.36
CA LEU A 36 6.88 -2.86 14.57
C LEU A 36 5.61 -2.27 13.93
N PRO A 37 5.61 -2.06 12.60
CA PRO A 37 4.46 -1.55 11.89
C PRO A 37 3.37 -2.62 11.87
N ARG A 38 2.11 -2.16 11.88
CA ARG A 38 0.97 -3.07 11.95
C ARG A 38 0.38 -3.40 10.57
N LYS A 39 0.35 -2.39 9.69
CA LYS A 39 -0.21 -2.51 8.33
C LYS A 39 0.72 -1.91 7.29
N VAL A 40 0.58 -2.39 6.05
CA VAL A 40 1.04 -1.69 4.84
C VAL A 40 -0.18 -1.12 4.11
N TRP A 41 -0.24 0.20 4.00
CA TRP A 41 -1.19 0.92 3.16
C TRP A 41 -0.65 1.03 1.75
N THR A 42 -1.42 0.60 0.75
CA THR A 42 -0.97 0.47 -0.64
C THR A 42 -1.65 1.47 -1.55
N PHE A 43 -0.87 2.07 -2.45
CA PHE A 43 -1.32 3.18 -3.30
C PHE A 43 -0.80 3.04 -4.73
N ILE A 44 -1.54 3.60 -5.68
CA ILE A 44 -1.09 3.76 -7.08
C ILE A 44 -1.35 5.19 -7.58
N THR A 45 -0.70 5.56 -8.67
CA THR A 45 -1.12 6.71 -9.48
C THR A 45 -2.19 6.24 -10.48
N PRO A 46 -3.42 6.78 -10.44
CA PRO A 46 -4.43 6.48 -11.45
C PRO A 46 -3.97 6.91 -12.85
N LYS A 47 -4.39 6.17 -13.88
CA LYS A 47 -4.06 6.49 -15.28
C LYS A 47 -4.50 7.92 -15.63
N GLY A 48 -3.58 8.71 -16.17
CA GLY A 48 -3.85 10.11 -16.56
C GLY A 48 -3.86 11.12 -15.38
N MET A 49 -3.69 10.68 -14.13
CA MET A 49 -3.76 11.55 -12.95
C MET A 49 -2.39 11.71 -12.27
N LYS A 50 -1.39 12.22 -13.00
CA LYS A 50 -0.03 12.44 -12.46
C LYS A 50 -0.09 13.29 -11.17
N GLY A 51 0.66 12.86 -10.15
CA GLY A 51 0.70 13.54 -8.85
C GLY A 51 -0.53 13.29 -7.96
N LYS A 52 -1.40 12.35 -8.34
CA LYS A 52 -2.52 11.89 -7.52
C LYS A 52 -2.30 10.45 -7.06
N LEU A 53 -2.90 10.12 -5.93
CA LEU A 53 -2.90 8.77 -5.36
C LEU A 53 -4.32 8.23 -5.26
N LYS A 54 -4.48 6.97 -5.68
CA LYS A 54 -5.62 6.13 -5.32
C LYS A 54 -5.15 5.14 -4.26
N LEU A 55 -5.93 5.04 -3.18
CA LEU A 55 -5.78 3.99 -2.18
C LEU A 55 -6.22 2.65 -2.77
N ILE A 56 -5.39 1.62 -2.68
CA ILE A 56 -5.72 0.27 -3.14
C ILE A 56 -6.20 -0.58 -1.97
N GLY A 57 -5.39 -0.69 -0.92
CA GLY A 57 -5.65 -1.64 0.14
C GLY A 57 -4.86 -1.36 1.42
N SER A 58 -5.21 -2.06 2.48
CA SER A 58 -4.38 -2.15 3.69
C SER A 58 -4.08 -3.62 3.97
N MET A 59 -2.80 -3.98 3.99
CA MET A 59 -2.34 -5.35 4.21
C MET A 59 -1.88 -5.53 5.65
N TRP A 60 -2.31 -6.62 6.28
CA TRP A 60 -1.90 -6.97 7.63
C TRP A 60 -0.51 -7.61 7.62
N ILE A 61 0.42 -7.02 8.38
CA ILE A 61 1.80 -7.49 8.44
C ILE A 61 1.87 -8.79 9.24
N THR A 62 2.74 -9.70 8.80
CA THR A 62 2.98 -10.98 9.44
C THR A 62 4.47 -11.30 9.40
N ASP A 63 4.93 -12.11 10.36
CA ASP A 63 6.27 -12.73 10.32
C ASP A 63 6.26 -14.03 9.50
N GLU A 64 5.07 -14.51 9.10
CA GLU A 64 4.92 -15.69 8.27
C GLU A 64 5.34 -15.40 6.82
N ARG A 65 6.42 -16.06 6.41
CA ARG A 65 6.89 -16.02 5.02
C ARG A 65 5.94 -16.81 4.11
N PRO A 66 5.50 -16.26 2.97
CA PRO A 66 4.67 -16.99 2.00
C PRO A 66 5.36 -18.28 1.52
N ALA A 67 4.60 -19.36 1.34
CA ALA A 67 5.14 -20.68 0.99
C ALA A 67 5.96 -20.68 -0.32
N ASN A 68 5.56 -19.87 -1.30
CA ASN A 68 6.21 -19.76 -2.61
C ASN A 68 7.18 -18.57 -2.70
N PHE A 69 7.61 -18.01 -1.56
CA PHE A 69 8.48 -16.85 -1.55
C PHE A 69 9.88 -17.19 -2.07
N VAL A 70 10.29 -16.51 -3.14
CA VAL A 70 11.66 -16.51 -3.64
C VAL A 70 12.24 -15.10 -3.41
N PRO A 71 13.27 -14.95 -2.55
CA PRO A 71 13.83 -13.64 -2.26
C PRO A 71 14.50 -13.06 -3.50
N LYS A 72 13.96 -11.94 -3.98
CA LYS A 72 14.59 -11.11 -5.03
C LYS A 72 15.46 -10.01 -4.43
N TRP A 73 15.11 -9.55 -3.24
CA TRP A 73 15.73 -8.40 -2.57
C TRP A 73 16.30 -8.81 -1.21
N PRO A 74 17.35 -8.14 -0.71
CA PRO A 74 17.97 -8.42 0.58
C PRO A 74 17.03 -8.16 1.77
N HIS A 75 16.13 -7.17 1.67
CA HIS A 75 15.20 -6.83 2.74
C HIS A 75 13.76 -7.12 2.30
N ASN A 76 13.00 -7.84 3.13
CA ASN A 76 11.63 -8.23 2.82
C ASN A 76 10.76 -8.11 4.06
N LEU A 77 9.54 -7.62 3.84
CA LEU A 77 8.47 -7.56 4.82
C LEU A 77 7.28 -8.34 4.28
N PHE A 78 6.72 -9.23 5.10
CA PHE A 78 5.61 -10.08 4.70
C PHE A 78 4.27 -9.51 5.18
N TYR A 79 3.24 -9.79 4.41
CA TYR A 79 1.86 -9.50 4.80
C TYR A 79 0.97 -10.67 4.42
N ASP A 80 -0.01 -10.96 5.27
CA ASP A 80 -0.99 -12.02 5.00
C ASP A 80 -2.11 -11.45 4.13
N ALA A 81 -2.02 -11.71 2.83
CA ALA A 81 -3.03 -11.28 1.86
C ALA A 81 -4.40 -11.94 2.10
N ALA A 82 -4.44 -13.15 2.65
CA ALA A 82 -5.66 -13.91 2.93
C ALA A 82 -6.30 -13.54 4.28
N SER A 83 -5.59 -12.78 5.12
CA SER A 83 -6.10 -12.28 6.39
C SER A 83 -7.46 -11.59 6.20
N PRO A 84 -8.44 -11.81 7.11
CA PRO A 84 -9.68 -11.02 7.12
C PRO A 84 -9.43 -9.53 7.40
N ARG A 85 -8.22 -9.16 7.84
CA ARG A 85 -7.80 -7.78 8.11
C ARG A 85 -7.12 -7.12 6.91
N SER A 86 -6.75 -7.91 5.91
CA SER A 86 -6.19 -7.43 4.65
C SER A 86 -7.34 -7.13 3.68
N VAL A 87 -7.47 -5.87 3.29
CA VAL A 87 -8.63 -5.39 2.53
C VAL A 87 -8.25 -4.65 1.26
N LEU A 88 -9.13 -4.73 0.27
CA LEU A 88 -9.14 -3.93 -0.95
C LEU A 88 -10.24 -2.87 -0.82
N PHE A 89 -9.92 -1.61 -1.13
CA PHE A 89 -10.89 -0.51 -1.18
C PHE A 89 -11.52 -0.44 -2.57
N THR A 90 -12.80 -0.77 -2.68
CA THR A 90 -13.49 -0.95 -3.98
C THR A 90 -13.93 0.36 -4.60
N ASN A 91 -14.30 1.34 -3.77
CA ASN A 91 -14.86 2.62 -4.23
C ASN A 91 -13.87 3.80 -4.09
N SER A 92 -12.58 3.55 -3.88
CA SER A 92 -11.54 4.59 -3.73
C SER A 92 -11.17 5.34 -5.02
N GLY A 93 -11.67 4.86 -6.17
CA GLY A 93 -11.34 5.38 -7.50
C GLY A 93 -12.13 6.61 -7.94
N SER A 94 -13.13 7.07 -7.17
CA SER A 94 -13.86 8.30 -7.50
C SER A 94 -12.96 9.53 -7.44
N PRO A 95 -13.14 10.56 -8.29
CA PRO A 95 -12.33 11.78 -8.28
C PRO A 95 -12.25 12.45 -6.89
N GLU A 96 -13.33 12.45 -6.12
CA GLU A 96 -13.42 13.06 -4.79
C GLU A 96 -12.48 12.36 -3.80
N LYS A 97 -12.51 11.02 -3.77
CA LYS A 97 -11.68 10.20 -2.88
C LYS A 97 -10.21 10.23 -3.27
N ILE A 98 -9.92 10.19 -4.58
CA ILE A 98 -8.55 10.40 -5.09
C ILE A 98 -8.03 11.77 -4.64
N GLY A 99 -8.85 12.81 -4.78
CA GLY A 99 -8.52 14.17 -4.32
C GLY A 99 -8.22 14.22 -2.83
N ALA A 100 -9.09 13.63 -2.00
CA ALA A 100 -8.96 13.63 -0.55
C ALA A 100 -7.71 12.88 -0.07
N VAL A 101 -7.46 11.66 -0.58
CA VAL A 101 -6.26 10.86 -0.27
C VAL A 101 -5.00 11.59 -0.70
N SER A 102 -4.98 12.13 -1.93
CA SER A 102 -3.83 12.87 -2.45
C SER A 102 -3.50 14.09 -1.59
N SER A 103 -4.50 14.91 -1.25
CA SER A 103 -4.30 16.11 -0.43
C SER A 103 -3.82 15.78 0.98
N TYR A 104 -4.39 14.75 1.60
CA TYR A 104 -4.01 14.34 2.96
C TYR A 104 -2.54 13.89 3.04
N LEU A 105 -2.09 13.11 2.05
CA LEU A 105 -0.75 12.53 2.02
C LEU A 105 0.30 13.49 1.46
N ASN A 106 -0.04 14.32 0.48
CA ASN A 106 0.90 15.29 -0.08
C ASN A 106 1.43 16.24 1.00
N ASN A 107 0.54 16.78 1.83
CA ASN A 107 0.91 17.68 2.94
C ASN A 107 1.94 17.08 3.91
N ARG A 108 2.06 15.74 3.96
CA ARG A 108 2.93 14.99 4.88
C ARG A 108 4.17 14.43 4.17
N PHE A 109 4.03 14.04 2.91
CA PHE A 109 5.06 13.37 2.12
C PHE A 109 5.42 14.18 0.86
N ASN A 110 5.48 15.50 0.96
CA ASN A 110 5.73 16.42 -0.17
C ASN A 110 6.91 16.00 -1.07
N GLN A 111 8.02 15.54 -0.47
CA GLN A 111 9.20 15.10 -1.24
C GLN A 111 8.93 13.82 -2.04
N ALA A 112 8.12 12.89 -1.52
CA ALA A 112 7.75 11.66 -2.22
C ALA A 112 6.89 11.95 -3.46
N PHE A 113 5.91 12.85 -3.33
CA PHE A 113 5.10 13.35 -4.44
C PHE A 113 5.95 14.05 -5.51
N ARG A 114 6.88 14.92 -5.11
CA ARG A 114 7.80 15.60 -6.05
C ARG A 114 8.68 14.64 -6.84
N CYS A 115 9.02 13.49 -6.26
CA CYS A 115 9.86 12.47 -6.89
C CYS A 115 9.06 11.30 -7.49
N ASN A 116 7.73 11.41 -7.59
CA ASN A 116 6.83 10.37 -8.09
C ASN A 116 7.08 8.99 -7.45
N PHE A 117 7.43 8.97 -6.15
CA PHE A 117 7.60 7.73 -5.37
C PHE A 117 8.63 6.74 -5.94
N GLN A 118 9.64 7.24 -6.66
CA GLN A 118 10.69 6.41 -7.25
C GLN A 118 11.68 5.87 -6.20
N GLY A 119 12.10 4.61 -6.36
CA GLY A 119 13.10 3.96 -5.52
C GLY A 119 12.66 3.86 -4.06
N GLU A 120 13.54 4.25 -3.14
CA GLU A 120 13.26 4.26 -1.68
C GLU A 120 12.11 5.18 -1.27
N LYS A 121 11.67 6.08 -2.15
CA LYS A 121 10.50 6.95 -1.93
C LYS A 121 9.18 6.23 -2.23
N GLY A 122 9.26 4.95 -2.60
CA GLY A 122 8.11 4.07 -2.76
C GLY A 122 7.53 3.60 -1.43
N PHE A 123 8.24 3.76 -0.31
CA PHE A 123 7.70 3.41 1.01
C PHE A 123 8.13 4.38 2.11
N HIS A 124 7.23 4.65 3.04
CA HIS A 124 7.42 5.65 4.10
C HIS A 124 6.77 5.23 5.41
N ALA A 125 7.31 5.69 6.53
CA ALA A 125 6.62 5.58 7.81
C ALA A 125 5.38 6.50 7.81
N MET A 126 4.24 5.94 8.20
CA MET A 126 3.07 6.68 8.65
C MET A 126 3.08 6.67 10.17
N GLU A 127 3.45 7.82 10.74
CA GLU A 127 3.46 8.00 12.20
C GLU A 127 2.05 7.91 12.79
N ALA A 128 1.96 7.70 14.11
CA ALA A 128 0.70 7.37 14.76
C ALA A 128 -0.41 8.41 14.54
N ASP A 129 -0.07 9.71 14.49
CA ASP A 129 -1.00 10.80 14.19
C ASP A 129 -1.47 10.75 12.72
N VAL A 130 -0.56 10.45 11.79
CA VAL A 130 -0.87 10.25 10.36
C VAL A 130 -1.78 9.05 10.17
N VAL A 131 -1.50 7.93 10.83
CA VAL A 131 -2.33 6.72 10.77
C VAL A 131 -3.73 7.01 11.28
N ARG A 132 -3.87 7.62 12.46
CA ARG A 132 -5.20 7.94 13.03
C ARG A 132 -6.01 8.85 12.12
N GLY A 133 -5.39 9.88 11.56
CA GLY A 133 -6.08 10.78 10.64
C GLY A 133 -6.43 10.12 9.31
N PHE A 134 -5.55 9.25 8.79
CA PHE A 134 -5.82 8.50 7.56
C PHE A 134 -6.93 7.46 7.75
N GLU A 135 -6.92 6.69 8.85
CA GLU A 135 -8.00 5.77 9.19
C GLU A 135 -9.35 6.49 9.36
N LYS A 136 -9.35 7.72 9.90
CA LYS A 136 -10.56 8.56 9.95
C LYS A 136 -11.01 8.98 8.54
N LEU A 137 -10.09 9.35 7.66
CA LEU A 137 -10.39 9.78 6.29
C LEU A 137 -11.07 8.68 5.46
N VAL A 138 -10.62 7.43 5.63
CA VAL A 138 -11.04 6.29 4.79
C VAL A 138 -12.08 5.39 5.47
N ARG A 139 -12.58 5.79 6.64
CA ARG A 139 -13.49 4.99 7.49
C ARG A 139 -14.72 4.48 6.74
N ASP A 140 -15.30 5.34 5.90
CA ASP A 140 -16.56 5.06 5.21
C ASP A 140 -16.33 4.56 3.77
N TYR A 141 -15.09 4.18 3.43
CA TYR A 141 -14.82 3.59 2.11
C TYR A 141 -15.27 2.13 2.14
N GLU A 142 -15.81 1.68 1.01
CA GLU A 142 -16.21 0.28 0.87
C GLU A 142 -14.96 -0.58 0.78
N THR A 143 -15.00 -1.70 1.48
CA THR A 143 -13.92 -2.67 1.49
C THR A 143 -14.44 -4.07 1.25
N VAL A 144 -13.58 -4.89 0.65
CA VAL A 144 -13.74 -6.35 0.57
C VAL A 144 -12.43 -6.99 1.04
N GLN A 145 -12.48 -8.25 1.45
CA GLN A 145 -11.27 -9.02 1.73
C GLN A 145 -10.36 -8.99 0.48
N PHE A 146 -9.06 -8.76 0.65
CA PHE A 146 -8.15 -8.47 -0.45
C PHE A 146 -8.11 -9.56 -1.53
N MET A 147 -7.96 -10.83 -1.13
CA MET A 147 -7.94 -11.96 -2.07
C MET A 147 -9.26 -12.11 -2.82
N ASP A 148 -10.39 -11.87 -2.15
CA ASP A 148 -11.70 -11.93 -2.80
C ASP A 148 -11.91 -10.78 -3.78
N GLY A 149 -11.41 -9.58 -3.46
CA GLY A 149 -11.46 -8.41 -4.33
C GLY A 149 -10.63 -8.56 -5.61
N ILE A 150 -9.44 -9.17 -5.53
CA ILE A 150 -8.55 -9.31 -6.70
C ILE A 150 -8.92 -10.49 -7.61
N LYS A 151 -9.74 -11.45 -7.13
CA LYS A 151 -10.31 -12.52 -7.98
C LYS A 151 -11.37 -11.98 -8.95
N GLN A 152 -11.97 -10.83 -8.63
CA GLN A 152 -12.90 -10.16 -9.52
C GLN A 152 -12.10 -9.36 -10.55
N PRO A 153 -12.42 -9.42 -11.86
CA PRO A 153 -11.74 -8.62 -12.86
C PRO A 153 -11.83 -7.13 -12.45
N PRO A 154 -10.75 -6.35 -12.57
CA PRO A 154 -10.79 -4.95 -12.20
C PRO A 154 -11.87 -4.27 -13.04
N LEU A 155 -12.87 -3.68 -12.37
CA LEU A 155 -13.89 -2.84 -13.00
C LEU A 155 -13.16 -1.82 -13.88
N ARG A 156 -13.43 -1.90 -15.18
CA ARG A 156 -12.88 -1.03 -16.22
C ARG A 156 -13.25 0.43 -16.00
#